data_AF-A0A8X6UY14-F1
#
_entry.id   AF-A0A8X6UY14-F1
#
_cell.length_a   1.000
_cell.length_b   1.000
_cell.length_c   1.000
_cell.angle_alpha   90.00
_cell.angle_beta   90.00
_cell.angle_gamma   90.00
#
_symmetry.space_group_name_H-M   'P 1'
#
loop_
_entity.id
_entity.type
_entity.pdbx_description
1 polymer ?
#
loop_
_entity_poly.entity_id
_entity_poly.type
_entity_poly.pdbx_seq_one_letter_code
_entity_poly.pdbx_strand_id
1 'polypeptide(L)'
;MKLTVKWKRHKLDHISNASKLPTDLIRKVSGKELFKEQGETVQPINFPINSALNEASTRLITSLSTPVNVRVFMQRHSVVAIPYSRATYIWRRKKGQFYVYGYQQEVYFQEYPQQCCCCTTC
;
A
#
# COMPACT_ATOMS: atom_id res chain seq x y z
N MET A 1 -7.43 15.92 41.69
CA MET A 1 -6.91 16.04 40.31
C MET A 1 -7.27 14.79 39.52
N LYS A 2 -7.78 14.91 38.29
CA LYS A 2 -8.23 13.77 37.47
C LYS A 2 -7.43 13.75 36.17
N LEU A 3 -6.53 12.78 36.02
CA LEU A 3 -5.76 12.58 34.80
C LEU A 3 -6.60 11.77 33.79
N THR A 4 -6.76 12.27 32.57
CA THR A 4 -7.45 11.55 31.49
C THR A 4 -6.44 11.13 30.43
N VAL A 5 -6.18 9.83 30.32
CA VAL A 5 -5.29 9.26 29.31
C VAL A 5 -6.12 8.84 28.10
N LYS A 6 -5.69 9.24 26.89
CA LYS A 6 -6.31 8.84 25.63
C LYS A 6 -5.31 8.04 24.80
N TRP A 7 -5.75 6.88 24.32
CA TRP A 7 -4.95 6.01 23.46
C TRP A 7 -5.34 6.24 22.01
N LYS A 8 -4.36 6.49 21.13
CA LYS A 8 -4.58 6.68 19.70
C LYS A 8 -3.55 5.91 18.90
N ARG A 9 -4.01 5.21 17.85
CA ARG A 9 -3.15 4.55 16.88
C ARG A 9 -2.99 5.45 15.65
N HIS A 10 -1.76 5.78 15.31
CA HIS A 10 -1.43 6.47 14.07
C HIS A 10 -0.99 5.43 13.04
N LYS A 11 -1.64 5.42 11.87
CA LYS A 11 -1.27 4.56 10.74
C LYS A 11 -0.95 5.44 9.55
N LEU A 12 0.28 5.35 9.07
CA LEU A 12 0.73 5.98 7.84
C LEU A 12 1.28 4.87 6.94
N ASP A 13 1.22 5.10 5.64
CA ASP A 13 1.75 4.20 4.63
C ASP A 13 2.18 4.98 3.38
N HIS A 14 3.07 4.35 2.63
CA HIS A 14 3.53 4.85 1.35
C HIS A 14 3.53 3.69 0.37
N ILE A 15 3.05 3.93 -0.85
CA ILE A 15 3.02 2.94 -1.90
C ILE A 15 3.87 3.46 -3.04
N SER A 16 5.02 2.82 -3.23
CA SER A 16 5.86 3.00 -4.40
C SER A 16 5.27 2.21 -5.56
N ASN A 17 4.37 2.83 -6.32
CA ASN A 17 3.69 2.18 -7.42
C ASN A 17 4.39 2.48 -8.75
N ALA A 18 5.05 1.48 -9.33
CA ALA A 18 5.63 1.57 -10.68
C ALA A 18 4.64 1.15 -11.79
N SER A 19 3.42 0.73 -11.42
CA SER A 19 2.41 0.19 -12.33
C SER A 19 1.23 1.16 -12.54
N LYS A 20 0.33 0.84 -13.48
CA LYS A 20 -0.93 1.58 -13.70
C LYS A 20 -2.05 1.18 -12.72
N LEU A 21 -1.75 0.37 -11.70
CA LEU A 21 -2.74 -0.04 -10.70
C LEU A 21 -3.15 1.15 -9.81
N PRO A 22 -4.42 1.35 -9.51
CA PRO A 22 -4.83 2.34 -8.52
C PRO A 22 -4.29 2.03 -7.12
N THR A 23 -3.73 3.04 -6.45
CA THR A 23 -3.14 2.92 -5.11
C THR A 23 -4.16 2.43 -4.07
N ASP A 24 -5.43 2.80 -4.21
CA ASP A 24 -6.51 2.38 -3.29
C ASP A 24 -6.83 0.89 -3.37
N LEU A 25 -6.62 0.28 -4.54
CA LEU A 25 -6.77 -1.16 -4.72
C LEU A 25 -5.60 -1.92 -4.12
N ILE A 26 -4.39 -1.39 -4.29
CA ILE A 26 -3.16 -1.96 -3.71
C ILE A 26 -3.25 -2.01 -2.18
N ARG A 27 -3.85 -1.00 -1.54
CA ARG A 27 -4.03 -0.95 -0.07
C ARG A 27 -4.89 -2.08 0.50
N LYS A 28 -5.74 -2.71 -0.32
CA LYS A 28 -6.73 -3.70 0.11
C LYS A 28 -6.22 -5.14 0.00
N VAL A 29 -5.12 -5.37 -0.70
CA VAL A 29 -4.57 -6.70 -0.93
C VAL A 29 -3.40 -7.01 0.00
N SER A 30 -3.11 -8.30 0.19
CA SER A 30 -1.92 -8.75 0.90
C SER A 30 -0.77 -9.07 -0.07
N GLY A 31 0.45 -9.06 0.47
CA GLY A 31 1.66 -9.38 -0.25
C GLY A 31 2.71 -10.01 0.66
N LYS A 32 3.93 -10.14 0.15
CA LYS A 32 5.07 -10.68 0.89
C LYS A 32 5.60 -9.65 1.86
N GLU A 33 5.62 -9.97 3.15
CA GLU A 33 6.35 -9.16 4.12
C GLU A 33 7.86 -9.35 3.90
N LEU A 34 8.54 -8.27 3.49
CA LEU A 34 9.99 -8.27 3.26
C LEU A 34 10.77 -7.88 4.51
N PHE A 35 10.16 -7.02 5.32
CA PHE A 35 10.77 -6.51 6.54
C PHE A 35 9.67 -6.16 7.53
N LYS A 36 9.93 -6.41 8.81
CA LYS A 36 9.08 -5.98 9.91
C LYS A 36 9.92 -5.78 11.15
N GLU A 37 9.74 -4.63 11.77
CA GLU A 37 10.34 -4.28 13.04
C GLU A 37 9.28 -3.64 13.93
N GLN A 38 9.41 -3.89 15.24
CA GLN A 38 8.53 -3.31 16.23
C GLN A 38 9.33 -3.01 17.51
N GLY A 39 9.16 -1.82 18.05
CA GLY A 39 9.84 -1.35 19.25
C GLY A 39 9.27 -0.01 19.72
N GLU A 40 9.79 0.54 20.83
CA GLU A 40 9.34 1.86 21.31
C GLU A 40 9.66 2.97 20.30
N THR A 41 10.83 2.87 19.67
CA THR A 41 11.26 3.69 18.54
C THR A 41 11.75 2.78 17.42
N VAL A 42 11.38 3.08 16.17
CA VAL A 42 11.87 2.37 14.97
C VAL A 42 12.73 3.31 14.12
N GLN A 43 13.73 2.76 13.44
CA GLN A 43 14.61 3.54 12.56
C GLN A 43 14.13 3.52 11.10
N PRO A 44 14.50 4.51 10.28
CA PRO A 44 14.26 4.46 8.85
C PRO A 44 14.91 3.24 8.23
N ILE A 45 14.19 2.61 7.31
CA ILE A 45 14.67 1.42 6.63
C ILE A 45 15.74 1.83 5.63
N ASN A 46 16.81 1.04 5.58
CA ASN A 46 17.88 1.18 4.59
C ASN A 46 17.91 -0.04 3.67
N PHE A 47 17.19 0.03 2.55
CA PHE A 47 17.27 -0.92 1.45
C PHE A 47 18.38 -0.51 0.47
N PRO A 48 19.39 -1.35 0.21
CA PRO A 48 20.53 -0.98 -0.63
C PRO A 48 20.18 -0.76 -2.11
N ILE A 49 19.10 -1.39 -2.60
CA ILE A 49 18.72 -1.40 -4.02
C ILE A 49 17.67 -0.31 -4.35
N ASN A 50 17.00 0.26 -3.34
CA ASN A 50 15.84 1.12 -3.58
C ASN A 50 15.88 2.39 -2.71
N SER A 51 16.48 3.45 -3.24
CA SER A 51 16.58 4.75 -2.58
C SER A 51 15.22 5.43 -2.34
N ALA A 52 14.25 5.22 -3.25
CA ALA A 52 12.91 5.78 -3.11
C ALA A 52 12.17 5.19 -1.88
N LEU A 53 12.37 3.90 -1.58
CA LEU A 53 11.85 3.29 -0.36
C LEU A 53 12.51 3.87 0.89
N ASN A 54 13.81 4.14 0.86
CA ASN A 54 14.54 4.71 2.00
C ASN A 54 14.05 6.14 2.28
N GLU A 55 13.85 6.92 1.23
CA GLU A 55 13.31 8.28 1.35
C GLU A 55 11.88 8.27 1.88
N ALA A 56 11.02 7.39 1.35
CA ALA A 56 9.66 7.22 1.84
C ALA A 56 9.63 6.81 3.32
N SER A 57 10.48 5.84 3.72
CA SER A 57 10.61 5.39 5.11
C SER A 57 11.06 6.53 6.03
N THR A 58 12.05 7.30 5.61
CA THR A 58 12.53 8.48 6.35
C THR A 58 11.43 9.52 6.52
N ARG A 59 10.70 9.85 5.44
CA ARG A 59 9.56 10.79 5.50
C ARG A 59 8.47 10.31 6.46
N LEU A 60 8.12 9.02 6.41
CA LEU A 60 7.10 8.44 7.29
C LEU A 60 7.49 8.56 8.78
N ILE A 61 8.72 8.20 9.13
CA ILE A 61 9.17 8.27 10.54
C ILE A 61 9.27 9.71 11.01
N THR A 62 9.83 10.62 10.20
CA THR A 62 9.94 12.04 10.57
C THR A 62 8.56 12.68 10.73
N SER A 63 7.57 12.28 9.92
CA SER A 63 6.19 12.78 10.05
C SER A 63 5.47 12.30 11.32
N LEU A 64 5.97 11.23 11.95
CA LEU A 64 5.50 10.69 13.23
C LEU A 64 6.19 11.32 14.44
N SER A 65 6.95 12.41 14.25
CA SER A 65 7.59 13.15 15.34
C SER A 65 6.59 13.45 16.47
N THR A 66 7.00 13.09 17.69
CA THR A 66 6.10 13.10 18.85
C THR A 66 6.02 14.49 19.46
N PRO A 67 4.81 15.05 19.66
CA PRO A 67 4.65 16.27 20.42
C PRO A 67 5.08 16.07 21.88
N VAL A 68 5.50 17.16 22.55
CA VAL A 68 6.01 17.15 23.94
C VAL A 68 5.06 16.48 24.95
N ASN A 69 3.75 16.46 24.68
CA ASN A 69 2.73 15.90 25.57
C ASN A 69 2.24 14.49 25.16
N VAL A 70 2.94 13.80 24.26
CA VAL A 70 2.56 12.48 23.77
C VAL A 70 3.69 11.50 24.01
N ARG A 71 3.39 10.37 24.66
CA ARG A 71 4.32 9.24 24.77
C ARG A 71 3.99 8.19 23.73
N VAL A 72 4.98 7.81 22.94
CA VAL A 72 4.88 6.63 22.07
C VAL A 72 5.21 5.41 22.89
N PHE A 73 4.29 4.43 22.87
CA PHE A 73 4.48 3.17 23.56
C PHE A 73 5.11 2.14 22.63
N MET A 74 4.63 2.06 21.39
CA MET A 74 5.11 1.12 20.38
C MET A 74 4.95 1.70 18.99
N GLN A 75 5.96 1.51 18.15
CA GLN A 75 5.96 1.75 16.72
C GLN A 75 6.20 0.43 15.99
N ARG A 76 5.59 0.30 14.82
CA ARG A 76 5.79 -0.85 13.94
C ARG A 76 6.08 -0.33 12.54
N HIS A 77 7.22 -0.73 11.98
CA HIS A 77 7.59 -0.44 10.61
C HIS A 77 7.61 -1.74 9.82
N SER A 78 6.96 -1.77 8.66
CA SER A 78 6.93 -2.96 7.81
C SER A 78 7.03 -2.59 6.34
N VAL A 79 7.74 -3.41 5.58
CA VAL A 79 7.77 -3.35 4.11
C VAL A 79 7.06 -4.57 3.58
N VAL A 80 6.08 -4.34 2.72
CA VAL A 80 5.31 -5.39 2.06
C VAL A 80 5.48 -5.23 0.55
N ALA A 81 5.95 -6.28 -0.11
CA ALA A 81 5.99 -6.38 -1.56
C ALA A 81 4.72 -7.04 -2.06
N ILE A 82 3.94 -6.30 -2.84
CA ILE A 82 2.69 -6.80 -3.44
C ILE A 82 3.01 -7.32 -4.83
N PRO A 83 2.89 -8.64 -5.08
CA PRO A 83 3.12 -9.18 -6.41
C PRO A 83 2.00 -8.72 -7.35
N TYR A 84 2.37 -8.47 -8.61
CA TYR A 84 1.40 -8.27 -9.67
C TYR A 84 1.92 -8.85 -10.97
N SER A 85 0.99 -9.28 -11.81
CA SER A 85 1.22 -9.80 -13.15
C SER A 85 0.43 -8.95 -14.14
N ARG A 86 1.09 -8.52 -15.22
CA ARG A 86 0.45 -7.80 -16.32
C ARG A 86 0.20 -8.77 -17.47
N ALA A 87 -1.06 -9.00 -17.81
CA ALA A 87 -1.45 -9.79 -18.96
C ALA A 87 -1.88 -8.87 -20.10
N THR A 88 -1.34 -9.09 -21.29
CA THR A 88 -1.78 -8.42 -22.51
C THR A 88 -2.65 -9.37 -23.32
N TYR A 89 -3.66 -8.84 -24.01
CA TYR A 89 -4.57 -9.65 -24.81
C TYR A 89 -4.91 -8.94 -26.12
N ILE A 90 -5.38 -9.73 -27.09
CA ILE A 90 -5.96 -9.23 -28.34
C ILE A 90 -7.37 -9.81 -28.45
N TRP A 91 -8.37 -8.94 -28.49
CA TRP A 91 -9.77 -9.32 -28.63
C TRP A 91 -10.44 -8.49 -29.72
N ARG A 92 -11.05 -9.13 -30.72
CA ARG A 92 -11.71 -8.45 -31.85
C ARG A 92 -10.84 -7.32 -32.47
N ARG A 93 -9.55 -7.61 -32.69
CA ARG A 93 -8.52 -6.67 -33.19
C ARG A 93 -8.16 -5.51 -32.24
N LYS A 94 -8.75 -5.42 -31.04
CA LYS A 94 -8.34 -4.47 -30.00
C LYS A 94 -7.30 -5.12 -29.10
N LYS A 95 -6.18 -4.43 -28.90
CA LYS A 95 -5.17 -4.79 -27.88
C LYS A 95 -5.59 -4.19 -26.56
N GLY A 96 -5.42 -4.92 -25.48
CA GLY A 96 -5.64 -4.41 -24.14
C GLY A 96 -4.72 -5.09 -23.13
N GLN A 97 -4.87 -4.69 -21.87
CA GLN A 97 -4.15 -5.29 -20.77
C GLN A 97 -4.99 -5.28 -19.51
N PHE A 98 -4.73 -6.25 -18.65
CA PHE A 98 -5.26 -6.30 -17.30
C PHE A 98 -4.16 -6.72 -16.34
N TYR A 99 -4.41 -6.47 -15.05
CA TYR A 99 -3.48 -6.77 -13.99
C TYR A 99 -4.12 -7.76 -13.03
N VAL A 100 -3.36 -8.77 -12.64
CA VAL A 100 -3.69 -9.66 -11.50
C VAL A 100 -2.73 -9.30 -10.39
N TYR A 101 -3.20 -9.00 -9.19
CA TYR A 101 -2.37 -8.44 -8.12
C TYR A 101 -2.77 -8.96 -6.74
N GLY A 102 -1.80 -8.91 -5.81
CA GLY A 102 -1.95 -9.42 -4.46
C GLY A 102 -2.00 -10.95 -4.40
N TYR A 103 -1.95 -11.49 -3.18
CA TYR A 103 -2.09 -12.94 -2.98
C TYR A 103 -3.53 -13.45 -3.13
N GLN A 104 -4.51 -12.55 -3.04
CA GLN A 104 -5.91 -12.83 -3.34
C GLN A 104 -6.18 -12.99 -4.85
N GLN A 105 -5.19 -12.69 -5.70
CA GLN A 105 -5.32 -12.72 -7.16
C GLN A 105 -6.46 -11.80 -7.66
N GLU A 106 -6.57 -10.62 -7.06
CA GLU A 106 -7.54 -9.60 -7.48
C GLU A 106 -7.24 -9.15 -8.91
N VAL A 107 -8.29 -8.83 -9.67
CA VAL A 107 -8.17 -8.45 -11.08
C VAL A 107 -8.53 -6.98 -11.26
N TYR A 108 -7.59 -6.21 -11.80
CA TYR A 108 -7.85 -4.84 -12.25
C TYR A 108 -7.87 -4.79 -13.77
N PHE A 109 -9.06 -4.53 -14.30
CA PHE A 109 -9.30 -4.51 -15.74
C PHE A 109 -10.09 -3.26 -16.13
N GLN A 110 -9.37 -2.20 -16.45
CA GLN A 110 -9.96 -0.91 -16.79
C GLN A 110 -10.76 -0.93 -18.11
N GLU A 111 -10.25 -1.62 -19.13
CA GLU A 111 -10.84 -1.67 -20.48
C GLU A 111 -11.50 -3.03 -20.77
N TYR A 112 -12.31 -3.53 -19.83
CA TYR A 112 -12.95 -4.84 -19.99
C TYR A 112 -13.78 -4.89 -21.29
N PRO A 113 -13.48 -5.81 -22.24
CA PRO A 113 -14.02 -5.77 -23.60
C PRO A 113 -15.50 -6.11 -23.70
N GLN A 114 -16.08 -6.69 -22.65
CA GLN A 114 -17.52 -6.90 -22.51
C GLN A 114 -18.06 -6.00 -21.40
N GLN A 115 -18.19 -4.69 -21.68
CA GLN A 115 -19.08 -3.86 -20.86
C GLN A 115 -20.50 -4.38 -21.11
N CYS A 116 -21.07 -5.07 -20.13
CA CYS A 116 -22.43 -5.59 -20.24
C CYS A 116 -23.39 -4.43 -20.52
N CYS A 117 -24.10 -4.46 -21.66
CA CYS A 117 -25.14 -3.48 -22.01
C CYS A 117 -26.43 -3.60 -21.16
N CYS A 118 -26.39 -4.27 -20.00
CA CYS A 118 -27.60 -4.64 -19.25
C CYS A 118 -27.76 -3.95 -17.90
N CYS A 119 -27.30 -2.69 -17.77
CA CYS A 119 -27.60 -1.87 -16.58
C CYS A 119 -28.12 -0.48 -16.98
N THR A 120 -29.25 -0.43 -17.69
CA THR A 120 -30.17 0.71 -17.60
C THR A 120 -31.57 0.15 -17.33
N THR A 121 -32.02 0.37 -16.09
CA THR A 121 -33.39 0.18 -15.54
C THR A 121 -34.00 -1.22 -15.65
N CYS A 122 -34.07 -1.91 -14.50
CA CYS A 122 -35.24 -2.65 -14.05
C CYS A 122 -35.40 -2.41 -12.54
#